data_AF-A0A7W9DQ62-F1
#
_entry.id   AF-A0A7W9DQ62-F1
#
_cell.length_a   1.000
_cell.length_b   1.000
_cell.length_c   1.000
_cell.angle_alpha   90.00
_cell.angle_beta   90.00
_cell.angle_gamma   90.00
#
_symmetry.space_group_name_H-M   'P 1'
#
loop_
_entity.id
_entity.type
_entity.pdbx_description
1 polymer ?
#
loop_
_entity_poly.entity_id
_entity_poly.type
_entity_poly.pdbx_seq_one_letter_code
_entity_poly.pdbx_strand_id
1 'polypeptide(L)'
;MEQQADIVRLLLHYFQAPLVAAEHVRGVLPVAFPAEAVRVVIGAPGGHRADRLTAYEIPLREDDGLRGGYEIISLLRAVLSAPHDDDPHCARIVDLTDW
;
A
#
# COMPACT_ATOMS: atom_id res chain seq x y z
N MET A 1 -7.31 17.12 1.74
CA MET A 1 -7.32 16.49 3.09
C MET A 1 -8.46 15.49 3.24
N GLU A 2 -9.73 15.82 2.90
CA GLU A 2 -10.87 14.88 3.02
C GLU A 2 -10.65 13.55 2.27
N GLN A 3 -10.09 13.62 1.07
CA GLN A 3 -9.84 12.45 0.23
C GLN A 3 -8.85 11.44 0.84
N GLN A 4 -7.81 11.94 1.51
CA GLN A 4 -6.85 11.09 2.20
C GLN A 4 -7.50 10.38 3.38
N ALA A 5 -8.45 11.04 4.07
CA ALA A 5 -9.22 10.44 5.15
C ALA A 5 -10.17 9.33 4.63
N ASP A 6 -10.82 9.53 3.49
CA ASP A 6 -11.68 8.51 2.88
C ASP A 6 -10.89 7.26 2.45
N ILE A 7 -9.72 7.46 1.83
CA ILE A 7 -8.83 6.38 1.42
C ILE A 7 -8.29 5.63 2.65
N VAL A 8 -7.82 6.35 3.67
CA VAL A 8 -7.39 5.75 4.94
C VAL A 8 -8.52 4.92 5.54
N ARG A 9 -9.76 5.44 5.55
CA ARG A 9 -10.91 4.72 6.12
C ARG A 9 -11.23 3.44 5.36
N LEU A 10 -11.13 3.43 4.03
CA LEU A 10 -11.31 2.21 3.25
C LEU A 10 -10.17 1.20 3.50
N LEU A 11 -8.93 1.66 3.49
CA LEU A 11 -7.76 0.80 3.68
C LEU A 11 -7.70 0.18 5.08
N LEU A 12 -8.23 0.87 6.11
CA LEU A 12 -8.40 0.31 7.44
C LEU A 12 -9.31 -0.92 7.48
N HIS A 13 -10.27 -1.05 6.56
CA HIS A 13 -11.09 -2.26 6.47
C HIS A 13 -10.25 -3.50 6.08
N TYR A 14 -9.17 -3.29 5.31
CA TYR A 14 -8.25 -4.34 4.89
C TYR A 14 -7.15 -4.64 5.91
N PHE A 15 -7.19 -4.00 7.08
CA PHE A 15 -6.22 -4.25 8.14
C PHE A 15 -6.32 -5.68 8.71
N GLN A 16 -7.53 -6.26 8.66
CA GLN A 16 -7.81 -7.62 9.13
C GLN A 16 -8.15 -8.59 8.00
N ALA A 17 -8.24 -8.12 6.76
CA ALA A 17 -8.58 -8.94 5.61
C ALA A 17 -7.33 -9.19 4.74
N PRO A 18 -7.11 -10.43 4.25
CA PRO A 18 -5.97 -10.73 3.40
C PRO A 18 -6.10 -10.02 2.03
N LEU A 19 -4.99 -9.49 1.51
CA LEU A 19 -4.89 -8.92 0.17
C LEU A 19 -4.69 -10.01 -0.88
N VAL A 20 -3.56 -10.72 -0.79
CA VAL A 20 -3.15 -11.89 -1.58
C VAL A 20 -2.39 -12.82 -0.65
N ALA A 21 -2.62 -14.14 -0.77
CA ALA A 21 -2.06 -15.13 0.14
C ALA A 21 -2.32 -14.77 1.62
N ALA A 22 -1.29 -14.76 2.46
CA ALA A 22 -1.37 -14.38 3.87
C ALA A 22 -0.94 -12.92 4.12
N GLU A 23 -0.78 -12.08 3.10
CA GLU A 23 -0.38 -10.68 3.28
C GLU A 23 -1.57 -9.80 3.65
N HIS A 24 -1.39 -8.91 4.62
CA HIS A 24 -2.43 -8.02 5.14
C HIS A 24 -1.95 -6.57 5.14
N VAL A 25 -2.88 -5.61 5.07
CA VAL A 25 -2.54 -4.21 5.36
C VAL A 25 -2.21 -4.10 6.85
N ARG A 26 -1.02 -3.58 7.18
CA ARG A 26 -0.53 -3.41 8.56
C ARG A 26 -0.40 -1.95 8.97
N GLY A 27 -0.54 -1.03 8.02
CA GLY A 27 -0.48 0.40 8.29
C GLY A 27 -0.82 1.19 7.05
N VAL A 28 -1.38 2.38 7.27
CA VAL A 28 -1.55 3.39 6.23
C VAL A 28 -1.01 4.68 6.81
N LEU A 29 0.04 5.21 6.20
CA LEU A 29 0.73 6.40 6.64
C LEU A 29 0.46 7.52 5.65
N PRO A 30 0.07 8.71 6.11
CA PRO A 30 0.00 9.87 5.26
C PRO A 30 1.42 10.25 4.80
N VAL A 31 1.58 10.58 3.52
CA VAL A 31 2.80 11.22 3.02
C VAL A 31 2.66 12.73 3.24
N ALA A 32 3.74 13.38 3.65
CA ALA A 32 3.74 14.82 3.90
C ALA A 32 3.58 15.60 2.59
N PHE A 33 2.86 16.72 2.66
CA PHE A 33 2.77 17.68 1.55
C PHE A 33 4.18 18.09 1.07
N PRO A 34 4.44 18.21 -0.24
CA PRO A 34 3.48 18.30 -1.36
C PRO A 34 3.10 16.97 -2.03
N ALA A 35 3.60 15.83 -1.56
CA ALA A 35 3.34 14.56 -2.23
C ALA A 35 1.86 14.15 -2.09
N GLU A 36 1.16 14.03 -3.22
CA GLU A 36 -0.20 13.48 -3.28
C GLU A 36 -0.13 11.94 -3.33
N ALA A 37 0.37 11.34 -2.26
CA ALA A 37 0.58 9.90 -2.15
C ALA A 37 0.11 9.37 -0.79
N VAL A 38 -0.10 8.05 -0.74
CA VAL A 38 -0.36 7.30 0.48
C VAL A 38 0.67 6.18 0.60
N ARG A 39 1.19 5.97 1.81
CA ARG A 39 2.09 4.85 2.07
C ARG A 39 1.33 3.71 2.74
N VAL A 40 1.25 2.57 2.07
CA VAL A 40 0.56 1.38 2.57
C VAL A 40 1.61 0.36 3.01
N VAL A 41 1.54 -0.04 4.27
CA VAL A 41 2.45 -1.03 4.87
C VAL A 41 1.77 -2.38 4.82
N ILE A 42 2.44 -3.38 4.25
CA ILE A 42 1.97 -4.75 4.08
C ILE A 42 2.86 -5.71 4.90
N GLY A 43 2.26 -6.79 5.40
CA GLY A 43 2.98 -7.87 6.06
C GLY A 43 2.07 -9.03 6.50
N ALA A 44 2.68 -10.17 6.78
CA ALA A 44 2.03 -11.37 7.34
C ALA A 44 1.24 -11.08 8.65
N PRO A 45 0.19 -11.86 8.96
CA PRO A 45 -0.62 -11.70 10.17
C PRO A 45 0.24 -11.86 11.44
N GLY A 46 0.00 -11.02 12.45
CA GLY A 46 0.71 -11.07 13.73
C GLY A 46 2.15 -10.54 13.71
N GLY A 47 2.78 -10.41 12.54
CA GLY A 47 4.08 -9.77 12.38
C GLY A 47 3.99 -8.26 12.62
N HIS A 48 4.71 -7.74 13.61
CA HIS A 48 4.85 -6.30 13.86
C HIS A 48 6.31 -5.84 13.81
N ARG A 49 7.22 -6.75 13.44
CA ARG A 49 8.64 -6.41 13.35
C ARG A 49 8.88 -5.69 12.02
N ALA A 50 9.52 -4.53 12.08
CA ALA A 50 9.77 -3.67 10.92
C ALA A 50 10.58 -4.37 9.81
N ASP A 51 11.42 -5.35 10.16
CA ASP A 51 12.19 -6.18 9.22
C ASP A 51 11.33 -7.17 8.41
N ARG A 52 10.02 -7.25 8.69
CA ARG A 52 9.05 -8.12 8.01
C ARG A 52 7.87 -7.35 7.43
N LEU A 53 8.02 -6.04 7.31
CA LEU A 53 7.00 -5.15 6.76
C LEU A 53 7.57 -4.47 5.52
N THR A 54 6.76 -4.43 4.46
CA THR A 54 7.09 -3.70 3.23
C THR A 54 6.16 -2.51 3.11
N ALA A 55 6.72 -1.34 2.82
CA ALA A 55 5.94 -0.12 2.63
C ALA A 55 5.90 0.24 1.14
N TYR A 56 4.70 0.35 0.58
CA TYR A 56 4.49 0.79 -0.79
C TYR A 56 4.04 2.25 -0.78
N GLU A 57 4.72 3.11 -1.53
CA GLU A 57 4.28 4.48 -1.77
C GLU A 57 3.42 4.51 -3.03
N ILE A 58 2.16 4.90 -2.88
CA ILE A 58 1.15 4.80 -3.94
C ILE A 58 0.67 6.22 -4.26
N PRO A 59 0.84 6.71 -5.51
CA PRO A 59 0.32 8.01 -5.90
C PRO A 59 -1.21 8.00 -5.87
N LEU A 60 -1.80 9.10 -5.37
CA LEU A 60 -3.24 9.33 -5.32
C LEU A 60 -3.76 10.01 -6.59
N ARG A 61 -2.90 10.71 -7.32
CA ARG A 61 -3.21 11.21 -8.67
C ARG A 61 -2.63 10.30 -9.73
N GLU A 62 -3.40 10.12 -10.78
CA GLU A 62 -2.99 9.52 -12.05
C GLU A 62 -3.34 10.50 -13.17
N ASP A 63 -2.77 10.34 -14.37
CA ASP A 63 -2.95 11.29 -15.48
C ASP A 63 -4.42 11.58 -15.82
N ASP A 64 -5.32 10.61 -15.55
CA ASP A 64 -6.75 10.69 -15.88
C ASP A 64 -7.68 10.88 -14.65
N GLY A 65 -7.13 11.10 -13.45
CA GLY A 65 -7.97 11.35 -12.27
C GLY A 65 -7.35 11.05 -10.90
N LEU A 66 -8.24 10.84 -9.92
CA LEU A 66 -7.87 10.52 -8.54
C LEU A 66 -8.13 9.03 -8.29
N ARG A 67 -7.12 8.31 -7.79
CA ARG A 67 -7.29 6.91 -7.38
C ARG A 67 -8.18 6.82 -6.15
N GLY A 68 -9.27 6.07 -6.29
CA GLY A 68 -10.07 5.58 -5.19
C GLY A 68 -9.38 4.40 -4.50
N GLY A 69 -9.84 4.07 -3.29
CA GLY A 69 -9.21 3.00 -2.53
C GLY A 69 -9.37 1.59 -3.14
N TYR A 70 -10.35 1.36 -4.02
CA TYR A 70 -10.46 0.08 -4.75
C TYR A 70 -9.32 -0.11 -5.77
N GLU A 71 -8.92 0.96 -6.46
CA GLU A 71 -7.82 0.94 -7.41
C GLU A 71 -6.50 0.70 -6.69
N ILE A 72 -6.31 1.33 -5.51
CA ILE A 72 -5.15 1.10 -4.64
C ILE A 72 -5.04 -0.37 -4.23
N ILE A 73 -6.15 -0.99 -3.82
CA ILE A 73 -6.18 -2.41 -3.44
C ILE A 73 -5.90 -3.31 -4.65
N SER A 74 -6.44 -2.96 -5.81
CA SER A 74 -6.22 -3.71 -7.05
C SER A 74 -4.77 -3.66 -7.50
N LEU A 75 -4.13 -2.50 -7.42
CA LEU A 75 -2.70 -2.31 -7.67
C LEU A 75 -1.87 -3.15 -6.71
N LEU A 76 -2.13 -3.05 -5.41
CA LEU A 76 -1.43 -3.84 -4.39
C LEU A 76 -1.54 -5.34 -4.67
N ARG A 77 -2.72 -5.83 -5.05
CA ARG A 77 -2.91 -7.24 -5.41
C ARG A 77 -2.10 -7.62 -6.66
N ALA A 78 -2.08 -6.78 -7.68
CA ALA A 78 -1.33 -7.03 -8.90
C ALA A 78 0.18 -7.12 -8.61
N VAL A 79 0.70 -6.16 -7.85
CA VAL A 79 2.10 -6.12 -7.42
C VAL A 79 2.44 -7.36 -6.61
N LEU A 80 1.69 -7.67 -5.54
CA LEU A 80 1.96 -8.82 -4.68
C LEU A 80 1.79 -10.18 -5.38
N SER A 81 1.04 -10.25 -6.49
CA SER A 81 0.86 -11.47 -7.27
C SER A 81 1.93 -11.65 -8.35
N ALA A 82 2.69 -10.61 -8.67
CA ALA A 82 3.77 -10.71 -9.64
C ALA A 82 4.90 -11.60 -9.08
N PRO A 83 5.44 -12.55 -9.87
CA PRO A 83 6.59 -13.33 -9.46
C PRO A 83 7.80 -12.41 -9.32
N HIS A 84 8.32 -12.26 -8.10
CA HIS A 84 9.50 -11.45 -7.83
C HIS A 84 10.75 -12.36 -7.82
N ASP A 85 11.58 -12.27 -8.86
CA ASP A 85 12.93 -12.89 -8.88
C ASP A 85 13.88 -12.23 -7.86
N ASP A 86 13.62 -10.97 -7.51
CA ASP A 86 14.27 -10.22 -6.44
C ASP A 86 13.22 -9.82 -5.42
N ASP A 87 13.06 -10.65 -4.39
CA ASP A 87 12.11 -10.43 -3.31
C ASP A 87 12.49 -9.21 -2.46
N PRO A 88 11.74 -8.08 -2.53
CA PRO A 88 12.08 -6.84 -1.84
C PRO A 88 11.65 -6.83 -0.36
N HIS A 89 11.21 -7.97 0.22
CA HIS A 89 10.76 -8.07 1.63
C HIS A 89 11.81 -7.62 2.68
N CYS A 90 13.07 -7.40 2.29
CA CYS A 90 14.09 -6.86 3.19
C CYS A 90 14.07 -5.32 3.22
N ALA A 91 13.13 -4.74 3.99
CA ALA A 91 13.16 -3.35 4.48
C ALA A 91 13.27 -2.23 3.43
N ARG A 92 12.54 -2.33 2.32
CA ARG A 92 12.56 -1.31 1.25
C ARG A 92 11.20 -0.64 1.12
N ILE A 93 11.19 0.70 1.18
CA ILE A 93 10.06 1.47 0.65
C ILE A 93 10.09 1.24 -0.86
N VAL A 94 9.03 0.66 -1.41
CA VAL A 94 8.88 0.44 -2.85
C VAL A 94 8.08 1.62 -3.38
N ASP A 95 8.70 2.38 -4.28
CA ASP A 95 8.10 3.54 -4.91
C ASP A 95 7.34 3.13 -6.17
N LEU A 96 6.03 3.40 -6.20
CA LEU A 96 5.14 3.06 -7.31
C LEU A 96 4.74 4.28 -8.14
N THR A 97 5.45 5.40 -8.00
CA THR A 97 5.11 6.64 -8.70
C THR A 97 5.42 6.61 -10.20
N ASP A 98 6.33 5.73 -10.65
CA ASP A 98 6.79 5.64 -12.03
C ASP A 98 6.30 4.35 -12.76
N TRP A 99 5.24 3.71 -12.27
CA TRP A 99 4.67 2.48 -12.85
C TRP A 99 3.53 2.72 -13.82
#